data_AF-A0A2E8UQ95-F1
#
_entry.id   AF-A0A2E8UQ95-F1
#
_cell.length_a   1.000
_cell.length_b   1.000
_cell.length_c   1.000
_cell.angle_alpha   90.00
_cell.angle_beta   90.00
_cell.angle_gamma   90.00
#
_symmetry.space_group_name_H-M   'P 1'
#
loop_
_entity.id
_entity.type
_entity.pdbx_description
1 polymer ?
#
loop_
_entity_poly.entity_id
_entity_poly.type
_entity_poly.pdbx_seq_one_letter_code
_entity_poly.pdbx_strand_id
1 'polypeptide(L)'
;MQLYLHHGGQQSGPYSLEQVNQWLAEGVLPPGVHAWHEDAPEWIPLEEIPGIHRQTAPQPASGKSRKLLITISASATVLALAIGAVVAFQKPGQPSGGESQPSDTNPPSAKAALPSPAMPAQHLTYKQDIEPIFKKHRCYECHDSTAGKVRGDLDLIVPFNVAAVVDTNKVNLSRLILRLTDEKEPMPPNGPMLSSPEINTVRQWIQDGAKYK
;
A
#
# COMPACT_ATOMS: atom_id res chain seq x y z
N MET A 1 -21.13 10.28 16.45
CA MET A 1 -20.32 11.53 16.50
C MET A 1 -19.32 11.54 15.35
N GLN A 2 -18.96 12.72 14.90
CA GLN A 2 -17.87 12.95 13.93
C GLN A 2 -16.71 13.63 14.66
N LEU A 3 -15.50 13.14 14.42
CA LEU A 3 -14.27 13.64 15.04
C LEU A 3 -13.40 14.33 13.98
N TYR A 4 -12.92 15.52 14.31
CA TYR A 4 -11.81 16.14 13.61
C TYR A 4 -10.56 15.92 14.44
N LEU A 5 -9.45 15.59 13.80
CA LEU A 5 -8.19 15.31 14.46
C LEU A 5 -7.16 16.38 14.11
N HIS A 6 -6.34 16.75 15.08
CA HIS A 6 -5.24 17.67 14.93
C HIS A 6 -3.94 17.07 15.47
N HIS A 7 -2.89 17.08 14.65
CA HIS A 7 -1.56 16.65 15.04
C HIS A 7 -0.49 17.37 14.21
N GLY A 8 0.56 17.87 14.88
CA GLY A 8 1.69 18.52 14.18
C GLY A 8 1.32 19.76 13.37
N GLY A 9 0.29 20.52 13.79
CA GLY A 9 -0.19 21.71 13.07
C GLY A 9 -1.15 21.40 11.92
N GLN A 10 -1.47 20.13 11.67
CA GLN A 10 -2.36 19.70 10.61
C GLN A 10 -3.68 19.22 11.20
N GLN A 11 -4.78 19.65 10.58
CA GLN A 11 -6.13 19.22 10.91
C GLN A 11 -6.72 18.41 9.77
N SER A 12 -7.42 17.33 10.09
CA SER A 12 -8.16 16.52 9.13
C SER A 12 -9.42 15.91 9.73
N GLY A 13 -10.34 15.48 8.86
CA GLY A 13 -11.64 14.93 9.23
C GLY A 13 -12.77 15.41 8.29
N PRO A 14 -14.02 15.04 8.58
CA PRO A 14 -14.46 14.28 9.75
C PRO A 14 -14.19 12.77 9.67
N TYR A 15 -13.98 12.14 10.83
CA TYR A 15 -13.82 10.69 11.00
C TYR A 15 -14.88 10.12 11.94
N SER A 16 -15.24 8.85 11.77
CA SER A 16 -16.10 8.16 12.74
C SER A 16 -15.29 7.73 13.97
N LEU A 17 -15.96 7.61 15.11
CA LEU A 17 -15.34 7.09 16.34
C LEU A 17 -14.73 5.69 16.13
N GLU A 18 -15.39 4.84 15.34
CA GLU A 18 -14.92 3.49 15.00
C GLU A 18 -13.63 3.54 14.18
N GLN A 19 -13.55 4.42 13.18
CA GLN A 19 -12.35 4.59 12.35
C GLN A 19 -11.16 5.07 13.19
N VAL A 20 -11.39 6.01 14.12
CA VAL A 20 -10.35 6.51 15.02
C VAL A 20 -9.88 5.40 15.98
N ASN A 21 -10.79 4.60 16.53
CA ASN A 21 -10.44 3.44 17.35
C ASN A 21 -9.66 2.37 16.56
N GLN A 22 -10.01 2.14 15.29
CA GLN A 22 -9.27 1.24 14.42
C GLN A 22 -7.83 1.74 14.20
N TRP A 23 -7.65 3.04 13.93
CA TRP A 23 -6.30 3.62 13.79
C TRP A 23 -5.49 3.58 15.09
N LEU A 24 -6.12 3.70 16.26
CA LEU A 24 -5.47 3.46 17.54
C LEU A 24 -5.00 2.01 17.67
N ALA A 25 -5.86 1.04 17.32
CA ALA A 25 -5.52 -0.38 17.37
C ALA A 25 -4.37 -0.76 16.41
N GLU A 26 -4.30 -0.12 15.24
CA GLU A 26 -3.22 -0.32 14.26
C GLU A 26 -1.91 0.42 14.63
N GLY A 27 -1.97 1.35 15.60
CA GLY A 27 -0.86 2.24 15.95
C GLY A 27 -0.57 3.28 14.86
N VAL A 28 -1.60 3.69 14.11
CA VAL A 28 -1.53 4.72 13.07
C VAL A 28 -1.50 6.12 13.70
N LEU A 29 -2.25 6.32 14.80
CA LEU A 29 -2.28 7.60 15.49
C LEU A 29 -1.06 7.76 16.41
N PRO A 30 -0.24 8.82 16.23
CA PRO A 30 0.83 9.16 17.16
C PRO A 30 0.26 9.64 18.51
N PRO A 31 1.08 9.68 19.58
CA PRO A 31 0.69 10.36 20.81
C PRO A 31 0.51 11.87 20.59
N GLY A 32 -0.29 12.53 21.45
CA GLY A 32 -0.49 13.99 21.40
C GLY A 32 -1.46 14.46 20.31
N VAL A 33 -2.21 13.53 19.69
CA VAL A 33 -3.34 13.88 18.83
C VAL A 33 -4.43 14.53 19.67
N HIS A 34 -4.89 15.69 19.22
CA HIS A 34 -6.07 16.34 19.78
C HIS A 34 -7.26 16.09 18.86
N ALA A 35 -8.46 16.09 19.44
CA ALA A 35 -9.69 15.87 18.73
C ALA A 35 -10.71 16.95 19.07
N TRP A 36 -11.58 17.24 18.11
CA TRP A 36 -12.74 18.12 18.29
C TRP A 36 -13.98 17.42 17.72
N HIS A 37 -15.12 17.59 18.40
CA HIS A 37 -16.45 17.20 17.93
C HIS A 37 -17.43 18.35 18.18
N GLU A 38 -18.61 18.28 17.57
CA GLU A 38 -19.60 19.37 17.57
C GLU A 38 -19.99 19.88 18.98
N ASP A 39 -20.01 19.00 19.98
CA ASP A 39 -20.34 19.35 21.37
C ASP A 39 -19.11 19.77 22.22
N ALA A 40 -17.91 19.75 21.66
CA ALA A 40 -16.68 20.09 22.39
C ALA A 40 -16.45 21.61 22.38
N PRO A 41 -16.19 22.25 23.54
CA PRO A 41 -15.91 23.69 23.60
C PRO A 41 -14.56 24.06 22.98
N GLU A 42 -13.61 23.12 22.94
CA GLU A 42 -12.26 23.29 22.41
C GLU A 42 -11.66 21.95 21.95
N TRP A 43 -10.46 22.01 21.36
CA TRP A 43 -9.70 20.81 21.01
C TRP A 43 -9.19 20.14 22.28
N ILE A 44 -9.64 18.92 22.54
CA ILE A 44 -9.24 18.16 23.73
C ILE A 44 -8.33 16.99 23.33
N PRO A 45 -7.49 16.47 24.25
CA PRO A 45 -6.71 15.26 23.99
C PRO A 45 -7.60 14.12 23.50
N LEU A 46 -7.15 13.37 22.49
CA LEU A 46 -7.96 12.30 21.89
C LEU A 46 -8.41 11.27 22.93
N GLU A 47 -7.60 11.02 23.96
CA GLU A 47 -7.90 10.07 25.03
C GLU A 47 -9.07 10.50 25.94
N GLU A 48 -9.42 11.78 25.94
CA GLU A 48 -10.52 12.32 26.75
C GLU A 48 -11.88 12.23 26.03
N ILE A 49 -11.88 11.88 24.74
CA ILE A 49 -13.10 11.73 23.96
C ILE A 49 -13.86 10.48 24.41
N PRO A 50 -15.14 10.60 24.80
CA PRO A 50 -15.96 9.45 25.17
C PRO A 50 -16.00 8.38 24.06
N GLY A 51 -15.70 7.14 24.43
CA GLY A 51 -15.69 5.99 23.51
C GLY A 51 -14.36 5.75 22.78
N ILE A 52 -13.31 6.53 23.07
CA ILE A 52 -11.94 6.19 22.69
C ILE A 52 -11.38 5.12 23.64
N HIS A 53 -10.96 3.99 23.07
CA HIS A 53 -10.43 2.86 23.84
C HIS A 53 -8.95 2.68 23.49
N ARG A 54 -8.05 3.09 24.39
CA ARG A 54 -6.65 2.64 24.30
C ARG A 54 -6.59 1.16 24.65
N GLN A 55 -6.71 0.30 23.65
CA GLN A 55 -6.18 -1.05 23.79
C GLN A 55 -4.66 -0.90 23.90
N THR A 56 -4.12 -1.16 25.09
CA THR A 56 -2.68 -1.38 25.21
C THR A 56 -2.39 -2.61 24.37
N ALA A 57 -1.77 -2.42 23.20
CA ALA A 57 -1.33 -3.54 22.39
C ALA A 57 -0.53 -4.50 23.29
N PRO A 58 -0.85 -5.81 23.33
CA PRO A 58 0.00 -6.75 24.04
C PRO A 58 1.40 -6.61 23.47
N GLN A 59 2.35 -6.13 24.29
CA GLN A 59 3.74 -6.14 23.91
C GLN A 59 4.08 -7.59 23.53
N PRO A 60 4.64 -7.86 22.33
CA PRO A 60 5.20 -9.18 22.08
C PRO A 60 6.23 -9.41 23.19
N ALA A 61 5.95 -10.41 24.05
CA ALA A 61 6.83 -10.78 25.13
C ALA A 61 8.23 -10.94 24.53
N SER A 62 9.18 -10.14 25.03
CA SER A 62 10.57 -10.13 24.58
C SER A 62 11.11 -11.57 24.59
N GLY A 63 11.11 -12.17 23.39
CA GLY A 63 11.58 -13.52 23.17
C GLY A 63 13.08 -13.52 23.37
N LYS A 64 13.50 -14.00 24.55
CA LYS A 64 14.88 -14.23 24.97
C LYS A 64 15.66 -14.84 23.80
N SER A 65 16.56 -14.06 23.21
CA SER A 65 17.39 -14.47 22.07
C SER A 65 18.22 -15.69 22.47
N ARG A 66 17.87 -16.86 21.94
CA ARG A 66 18.75 -18.04 22.03
C ARG A 66 19.92 -17.79 21.09
N LYS A 67 21.09 -17.50 21.67
CA LYS A 67 22.37 -17.44 20.96
C LYS A 67 22.54 -18.69 20.10
N LEU A 68 22.57 -18.50 18.79
CA LEU A 68 22.87 -19.49 17.79
C LEU A 68 24.38 -19.82 17.87
N LEU A 69 24.72 -21.00 18.37
CA LEU A 69 26.08 -21.55 18.28
C LEU A 69 26.28 -22.07 16.86
N ILE A 70 26.98 -21.27 16.05
CA ILE A 70 27.47 -21.67 14.73
C ILE A 70 28.62 -22.66 14.95
N THR A 71 28.36 -23.94 14.76
CA THR A 71 29.41 -24.96 14.66
C THR A 71 30.00 -24.90 13.26
N ILE A 72 31.27 -24.49 13.20
CA ILE A 72 32.07 -24.46 11.98
C ILE A 72 32.46 -25.91 11.67
N SER A 73 31.87 -26.52 10.64
CA SER A 73 32.41 -27.74 10.04
C SER A 73 32.92 -27.40 8.64
N ALA A 74 34.24 -27.29 8.56
CA ALA A 74 34.98 -27.24 7.31
C ALA A 74 34.77 -28.53 6.51
N SER A 75 34.56 -28.42 5.20
CA SER A 75 34.93 -29.46 4.24
C SER A 75 35.15 -28.82 2.88
N ALA A 76 36.37 -29.00 2.39
CA ALA A 76 36.95 -28.36 1.23
C ALA A 76 36.78 -29.22 -0.04
N THR A 77 36.68 -28.52 -1.18
CA THR A 77 37.21 -28.87 -2.53
C THR A 77 36.59 -30.09 -3.24
N VAL A 78 36.28 -30.06 -4.54
CA VAL A 78 37.22 -30.06 -5.69
C VAL A 78 36.39 -29.97 -7.02
N LEU A 79 36.78 -29.07 -7.96
CA LEU A 79 37.05 -29.28 -9.43
C LEU A 79 36.03 -30.08 -10.29
N ALA A 80 35.72 -29.84 -11.57
CA ALA A 80 35.88 -28.80 -12.60
C ALA A 80 35.20 -29.32 -13.90
N LEU A 81 35.23 -28.46 -14.94
CA LEU A 81 35.13 -28.78 -16.39
C LEU A 81 33.73 -29.18 -16.90
N ALA A 82 33.29 -28.94 -18.13
CA ALA A 82 33.55 -28.01 -19.24
C ALA A 82 32.65 -28.55 -20.38
N ILE A 83 32.39 -27.73 -21.42
CA ILE A 83 31.90 -28.14 -22.77
C ILE A 83 30.38 -28.46 -22.81
N GLY A 84 29.55 -28.00 -23.75
CA GLY A 84 29.75 -27.17 -24.92
C GLY A 84 28.49 -27.12 -25.81
N ALA A 85 28.57 -26.32 -26.87
CA ALA A 85 27.90 -26.43 -28.18
C ALA A 85 26.37 -26.21 -28.33
N VAL A 86 26.06 -25.02 -28.86
CA VAL A 86 25.19 -24.70 -30.02
C VAL A 86 24.39 -25.85 -30.66
N VAL A 87 23.06 -25.69 -30.73
CA VAL A 87 22.29 -26.00 -31.94
C VAL A 87 21.24 -24.91 -32.15
N ALA A 88 21.50 -24.06 -33.15
CA ALA A 88 20.50 -23.27 -33.83
C ALA A 88 19.67 -24.20 -34.74
N PHE A 89 18.34 -24.11 -34.67
CA PHE A 89 17.47 -24.54 -35.76
C PHE A 89 16.42 -23.46 -36.02
N GLN A 90 16.63 -22.75 -37.11
CA GLN A 90 15.62 -21.95 -37.80
C GLN A 90 14.57 -22.88 -38.41
N LYS A 91 13.31 -22.44 -38.43
CA LYS A 91 12.42 -22.73 -39.56
C LYS A 91 11.58 -21.49 -39.92
N PRO A 92 11.19 -21.38 -41.21
CA PRO A 92 10.93 -20.13 -41.89
C PRO A 92 9.45 -19.74 -41.82
N GLY A 93 9.18 -18.47 -42.17
CA GLY A 93 7.86 -17.88 -42.15
C GLY A 93 6.92 -18.35 -43.26
N GLN A 94 5.69 -17.88 -43.14
CA GLN A 94 4.75 -17.69 -44.25
C GLN A 94 3.78 -16.56 -43.85
N PRO A 95 3.54 -15.57 -44.72
CA PRO A 95 2.56 -14.52 -44.50
C PRO A 95 1.19 -14.95 -45.03
N SER A 96 0.10 -14.39 -44.49
CA SER A 96 -1.04 -13.99 -45.31
C SER A 96 -1.97 -13.10 -44.49
N GLY A 97 -2.22 -11.90 -45.01
CA GLY A 97 -3.38 -11.10 -44.63
C GLY A 97 -4.68 -11.69 -45.18
N GLY A 98 -5.80 -11.09 -44.79
CA GLY A 98 -7.11 -11.37 -45.38
C GLY A 98 -8.23 -11.24 -44.36
N GLU A 99 -8.87 -10.09 -44.39
CA GLU A 99 -10.02 -9.66 -43.60
C GLU A 99 -11.35 -10.32 -44.04
N SER A 100 -12.35 -10.22 -43.15
CA SER A 100 -13.83 -10.26 -43.32
C SER A 100 -14.62 -11.58 -43.13
N GLN A 101 -15.47 -11.53 -42.09
CA GLN A 101 -16.77 -12.17 -41.79
C GLN A 101 -17.69 -12.58 -42.98
N PRO A 102 -18.83 -13.31 -42.80
CA PRO A 102 -19.64 -13.51 -41.59
C PRO A 102 -20.21 -14.94 -41.31
N SER A 103 -20.74 -15.06 -40.09
CA SER A 103 -21.91 -15.84 -39.61
C SER A 103 -22.21 -17.22 -40.21
N ASP A 104 -22.13 -18.26 -39.37
CA ASP A 104 -23.26 -19.18 -39.17
C ASP A 104 -23.10 -20.12 -37.95
N THR A 105 -24.18 -20.13 -37.14
CA THR A 105 -24.76 -21.19 -36.31
C THR A 105 -23.93 -22.11 -35.37
N ASN A 106 -24.19 -21.91 -34.08
CA ASN A 106 -24.18 -22.82 -32.92
C ASN A 106 -22.85 -23.39 -32.36
N PRO A 107 -22.58 -23.19 -31.05
CA PRO A 107 -21.40 -23.75 -30.38
C PRO A 107 -21.61 -25.21 -29.96
N PRO A 108 -20.58 -26.08 -30.04
CA PRO A 108 -20.57 -27.34 -29.29
C PRO A 108 -20.36 -27.04 -27.80
N SER A 109 -21.17 -27.71 -26.98
CA SER A 109 -21.17 -27.69 -25.51
C SER A 109 -19.78 -27.57 -24.90
N ALA A 110 -19.53 -26.43 -24.25
CA ALA A 110 -18.40 -26.24 -23.36
C ALA A 110 -18.48 -27.29 -22.24
N LYS A 111 -17.49 -28.18 -22.16
CA LYS A 111 -17.17 -28.85 -20.90
C LYS A 111 -16.87 -27.75 -19.90
N ALA A 112 -17.73 -27.60 -18.90
CA ALA A 112 -17.50 -26.72 -17.76
C ALA A 112 -16.14 -27.09 -17.15
N ALA A 113 -15.16 -26.20 -17.32
CA ALA A 113 -13.97 -26.20 -16.50
C ALA A 113 -14.45 -25.94 -15.06
N LEU A 114 -14.16 -26.87 -14.15
CA LEU A 114 -14.38 -26.67 -12.72
C LEU A 114 -13.71 -25.35 -12.30
N PRO A 115 -14.35 -24.54 -11.44
CA PRO A 115 -13.71 -23.33 -10.94
C PRO A 115 -12.41 -23.71 -10.22
N SER A 116 -11.29 -23.15 -10.67
CA SER A 116 -10.05 -23.17 -9.89
C SER A 116 -10.34 -22.64 -8.50
N PRO A 117 -9.77 -23.24 -7.43
CA PRO A 117 -9.93 -22.67 -6.09
C PRO A 117 -9.40 -21.23 -6.12
N ALA A 118 -10.29 -20.27 -5.83
CA ALA A 118 -9.91 -18.89 -5.66
C ALA A 118 -8.86 -18.85 -4.54
N MET A 119 -7.64 -18.43 -4.85
CA MET A 119 -6.67 -18.11 -3.81
C MET A 119 -7.30 -17.05 -2.91
N PRO A 120 -7.14 -17.12 -1.58
CA PRO A 120 -7.66 -16.09 -0.69
C PRO A 120 -7.13 -14.74 -1.18
N ALA A 121 -8.04 -13.78 -1.37
CA ALA A 121 -7.68 -12.42 -1.69
C ALA A 121 -6.73 -11.93 -0.59
N GLN A 122 -5.47 -11.70 -0.94
CA GLN A 122 -4.49 -11.15 -0.01
C GLN A 122 -4.83 -9.68 0.18
N HIS A 123 -5.14 -9.28 1.41
CA HIS A 123 -5.37 -7.88 1.74
C HIS A 123 -4.05 -7.12 1.68
N LEU A 124 -4.00 -6.05 0.91
CA LEU A 124 -2.81 -5.20 0.80
C LEU A 124 -2.62 -4.38 2.08
N THR A 125 -1.37 -4.10 2.43
CA THR A 125 -0.99 -3.21 3.53
C THR A 125 -0.09 -2.09 3.04
N TYR A 126 -0.11 -0.96 3.74
CA TYR A 126 0.77 0.15 3.38
C TYR A 126 2.24 -0.26 3.41
N LYS A 127 2.68 -0.88 4.51
CA LYS A 127 4.09 -1.19 4.72
C LYS A 127 4.65 -2.24 3.75
N GLN A 128 3.84 -3.22 3.37
CA GLN A 128 4.32 -4.31 2.50
C GLN A 128 4.18 -3.97 1.02
N ASP A 129 3.06 -3.35 0.64
CA ASP A 129 2.68 -3.25 -0.77
C ASP A 129 2.81 -1.83 -1.34
N ILE A 130 2.55 -0.80 -0.53
CA ILE A 130 2.50 0.59 -1.00
C ILE A 130 3.81 1.33 -0.78
N GLU A 131 4.42 1.16 0.39
CA GLU A 131 5.68 1.81 0.75
C GLU A 131 6.81 1.51 -0.28
N PRO A 132 6.99 0.27 -0.79
CA PRO A 132 8.01 0.01 -1.81
C PRO A 132 7.77 0.77 -3.12
N ILE A 133 6.51 0.96 -3.53
CA ILE A 133 6.15 1.75 -4.71
C ILE A 133 6.56 3.21 -4.47
N PHE A 134 6.22 3.79 -3.32
CA PHE A 134 6.57 5.18 -3.01
C PHE A 134 8.09 5.39 -2.86
N LYS A 135 8.82 4.40 -2.35
CA LYS A 135 10.30 4.42 -2.32
C LYS A 135 10.88 4.39 -3.73
N LYS A 136 10.38 3.50 -4.60
CA LYS A 136 10.80 3.41 -6.01
C LYS A 136 10.65 4.75 -6.74
N HIS A 137 9.55 5.47 -6.49
CA HIS A 137 9.28 6.79 -7.10
C HIS A 137 9.81 7.98 -6.29
N ARG A 138 10.70 7.74 -5.31
CA ARG A 138 11.41 8.78 -4.55
C ARG A 138 10.48 9.77 -3.84
N CYS A 139 9.27 9.34 -3.46
CA CYS A 139 8.28 10.21 -2.82
C CYS A 139 8.79 10.78 -1.48
N TYR A 140 9.58 10.00 -0.75
CA TYR A 140 10.22 10.36 0.51
C TYR A 140 11.26 11.49 0.38
N GLU A 141 11.71 11.86 -0.82
CA GLU A 141 12.63 13.01 -0.95
C GLU A 141 11.95 14.37 -0.77
N CYS A 142 10.61 14.40 -0.79
CA CYS A 142 9.81 15.61 -0.67
C CYS A 142 8.70 15.50 0.39
N HIS A 143 8.34 14.28 0.79
CA HIS A 143 7.26 13.98 1.74
C HIS A 143 7.80 13.19 2.93
N ASP A 144 8.88 13.68 3.54
CA ASP A 144 9.55 13.06 4.68
C ASP A 144 10.19 14.14 5.55
N SER A 145 9.69 14.29 6.78
CA SER A 145 10.24 15.27 7.72
C SER A 145 11.70 15.01 8.09
N THR A 146 12.20 13.77 8.04
CA THR A 146 13.62 13.45 8.29
C THR A 146 14.53 13.93 7.14
N ALA A 147 13.99 14.05 5.93
CA ALA A 147 14.66 14.68 4.80
C ALA A 147 14.54 16.22 4.81
N GLY A 148 13.91 16.79 5.85
CA GLY A 148 13.71 18.24 6.01
C GLY A 148 12.66 18.83 5.07
N LYS A 149 11.80 18.00 4.46
CA LYS A 149 10.78 18.45 3.51
C LYS A 149 9.45 17.73 3.73
N VAL A 150 8.40 18.50 3.96
CA VAL A 150 7.02 18.01 4.01
C VAL A 150 6.18 18.82 3.03
N ARG A 151 6.22 18.44 1.76
CA ARG A 151 5.49 19.17 0.71
C ARG A 151 4.00 18.83 0.75
N GLY A 152 3.17 19.84 0.54
CA GLY A 152 1.71 19.67 0.46
C GLY A 152 1.11 19.04 1.70
N ASP A 153 1.69 19.27 2.89
CA ASP A 153 1.17 18.77 4.15
C ASP A 153 1.04 17.23 4.19
N LEU A 154 1.92 16.52 3.48
CA LEU A 154 1.98 15.06 3.50
C LEU A 154 3.37 14.62 3.92
N ASP A 155 3.44 14.00 5.10
CA ASP A 155 4.61 13.28 5.58
C ASP A 155 4.36 11.76 5.54
N LEU A 156 5.07 11.05 4.67
CA LEU A 156 4.91 9.61 4.48
C LEU A 156 5.47 8.78 5.64
N ILE A 157 6.35 9.36 6.47
CA ILE A 157 6.87 8.65 7.65
C ILE A 157 5.94 8.74 8.86
N VAL A 158 4.91 9.59 8.79
CA VAL A 158 3.86 9.71 9.80
C VAL A 158 2.61 8.96 9.32
N PRO A 159 2.28 7.79 9.88
CA PRO A 159 1.17 6.96 9.38
C PRO A 159 -0.16 7.70 9.34
N PHE A 160 -0.44 8.55 10.33
CA PHE A 160 -1.65 9.36 10.37
C PHE A 160 -1.76 10.34 9.19
N ASN A 161 -0.66 10.94 8.73
CA ASN A 161 -0.67 11.84 7.56
C ASN A 161 -1.05 11.10 6.28
N VAL A 162 -0.59 9.86 6.12
CA VAL A 162 -0.99 8.99 5.01
C VAL A 162 -2.48 8.65 5.11
N ALA A 163 -2.94 8.24 6.29
CA ALA A 163 -4.34 7.89 6.52
C ALA A 163 -5.28 9.09 6.29
N ALA A 164 -4.84 10.31 6.62
CA ALA A 164 -5.62 11.53 6.49
C ALA A 164 -5.89 11.95 5.03
N VAL A 165 -5.09 11.49 4.06
CA VAL A 165 -5.25 11.81 2.63
C VAL A 165 -5.97 10.72 1.84
N VAL A 166 -6.51 9.72 2.54
CA VAL A 166 -7.21 8.57 1.99
C VAL A 166 -8.68 8.58 2.43
N ASP A 167 -9.59 8.37 1.49
CA ASP A 167 -11.02 8.17 1.71
C ASP A 167 -11.41 6.77 1.22
N THR A 168 -11.64 5.86 2.17
CA THR A 168 -12.00 4.46 1.90
C THR A 168 -13.40 4.30 1.31
N ASN A 169 -14.28 5.30 1.47
CA ASN A 169 -15.62 5.31 0.87
C ASN A 169 -15.61 5.91 -0.53
N LYS A 170 -14.62 6.75 -0.84
CA LYS A 170 -14.47 7.43 -2.14
C LYS A 170 -13.05 7.27 -2.67
N VAL A 171 -12.67 6.02 -2.97
CA VAL A 171 -11.32 5.63 -3.41
C VAL A 171 -10.73 6.60 -4.45
N ASN A 172 -11.44 6.87 -5.55
CA ASN A 172 -10.95 7.72 -6.63
C ASN A 172 -10.94 9.23 -6.32
N LEU A 173 -11.62 9.65 -5.25
CA LEU A 173 -11.63 11.03 -4.77
C LEU A 173 -10.71 11.23 -3.56
N SER A 174 -10.03 10.17 -3.11
CA SER A 174 -8.94 10.29 -2.14
C SER A 174 -7.91 11.28 -2.67
N ARG A 175 -7.52 12.25 -1.85
CA ARG A 175 -6.49 13.24 -2.20
C ARG A 175 -5.22 12.56 -2.73
N LEU A 176 -4.84 11.43 -2.13
CA LEU A 176 -3.73 10.61 -2.60
C LEU A 176 -3.89 10.20 -4.08
N ILE A 177 -5.01 9.60 -4.45
CA ILE A 177 -5.25 9.17 -5.85
C ILE A 177 -5.29 10.36 -6.80
N LEU A 178 -5.98 11.44 -6.43
CA LEU A 178 -6.06 12.65 -7.24
C LEU A 178 -4.67 13.21 -7.57
N ARG A 179 -3.76 13.25 -6.59
CA ARG A 179 -2.38 13.72 -6.81
C ARG A 179 -1.49 12.74 -7.57
N LEU A 180 -1.70 11.43 -7.40
CA LEU A 180 -0.97 10.42 -8.17
C LEU A 180 -1.36 10.39 -9.66
N THR A 181 -2.52 10.94 -10.02
CA THR A 181 -3.03 11.00 -11.40
C THR A 181 -3.05 12.42 -11.99
N ASP A 182 -2.50 13.41 -11.30
CA ASP A 182 -2.47 14.80 -11.78
C ASP A 182 -1.36 14.99 -12.82
N GLU A 183 -1.71 14.95 -14.10
CA GLU A 183 -0.76 15.14 -15.20
C GLU A 183 -0.32 16.60 -15.37
N LYS A 184 -1.06 17.57 -14.82
CA LYS A 184 -0.72 18.99 -14.91
C LYS A 184 0.32 19.39 -13.88
N GLU A 185 0.24 18.79 -12.70
CA GLU A 185 1.20 18.96 -11.62
C GLU A 185 1.72 17.58 -11.16
N PRO A 186 2.57 16.94 -11.98
CA PRO A 186 2.97 15.56 -11.78
C PRO A 186 3.70 15.35 -10.46
N MET A 187 3.39 14.23 -9.82
CA MET A 187 4.08 13.74 -8.63
C MET A 187 4.71 12.37 -8.93
N PRO A 188 6.03 12.20 -8.74
CA PRO A 188 7.00 13.22 -8.30
C PRO A 188 7.26 14.31 -9.37
N PRO A 189 7.63 15.54 -8.97
CA PRO A 189 7.82 16.65 -9.93
C PRO A 189 9.04 16.46 -10.86
N ASN A 190 10.01 15.65 -10.45
CA ASN A 190 11.28 15.43 -11.17
C ASN A 190 11.51 13.94 -11.44
N GLY A 191 10.51 13.24 -11.97
CA GLY A 191 10.64 11.81 -12.27
C GLY A 191 9.40 11.24 -12.95
N PRO A 192 9.44 9.95 -13.33
CA PRO A 192 8.28 9.29 -13.88
C PRO A 192 7.19 9.17 -12.81
N MET A 193 5.96 9.48 -13.21
CA MET A 193 4.77 9.14 -12.44
C MET A 193 4.66 7.62 -12.26
N LEU A 194 3.88 7.21 -11.27
CA LEU A 194 3.53 5.81 -11.07
C LEU A 194 2.81 5.27 -12.31
N SER A 195 3.06 4.01 -12.65
CA SER A 195 2.36 3.33 -13.73
C SER A 195 0.91 3.01 -13.37
N SER A 196 0.04 2.81 -14.37
CA SER A 196 -1.36 2.43 -14.13
C SER A 196 -1.51 1.18 -13.23
N PRO A 197 -0.70 0.11 -13.38
CA PRO A 197 -0.73 -1.03 -12.46
C PRO A 197 -0.39 -0.64 -11.01
N GLU A 198 0.62 0.19 -10.78
CA GLU A 198 0.99 0.65 -9.42
C GLU A 198 -0.10 1.52 -8.81
N ILE A 199 -0.70 2.42 -9.58
CA ILE A 199 -1.85 3.23 -9.12
C ILE A 199 -3.04 2.32 -8.78
N ASN A 200 -3.27 1.24 -9.53
CA ASN A 200 -4.31 0.27 -9.21
C ASN A 200 -4.02 -0.50 -7.92
N THR A 201 -2.76 -0.82 -7.62
CA THR A 201 -2.38 -1.37 -6.30
C THR A 201 -2.72 -0.40 -5.17
N VAL A 202 -2.44 0.90 -5.33
CA VAL A 202 -2.81 1.92 -4.34
C VAL A 202 -4.34 2.01 -4.18
N ARG A 203 -5.11 2.02 -5.28
CA ARG A 203 -6.57 2.01 -5.23
C ARG A 203 -7.11 0.80 -4.49
N GLN A 204 -6.59 -0.39 -4.78
CA GLN A 204 -7.02 -1.62 -4.14
C GLN A 204 -6.73 -1.60 -2.63
N TRP A 205 -5.56 -1.13 -2.23
CA TRP A 205 -5.23 -0.96 -0.80
C TRP A 205 -6.20 -0.01 -0.10
N ILE A 206 -6.57 1.11 -0.72
CA ILE A 206 -7.57 2.03 -0.17
C ILE A 206 -8.94 1.34 -0.06
N GLN A 207 -9.35 0.62 -1.11
CA GLN A 207 -10.61 -0.14 -1.14
C GLN A 207 -10.66 -1.22 -0.06
N ASP A 208 -9.52 -1.83 0.27
CA ASP A 208 -9.38 -2.85 1.32
C ASP A 208 -9.34 -2.27 2.74
N GLY A 209 -9.57 -0.96 2.89
CA GLY A 209 -9.62 -0.27 4.17
C GLY A 209 -8.33 0.45 4.57
N ALA A 210 -7.37 0.59 3.64
CA ALA A 210 -6.15 1.36 3.81
C ALA A 210 -5.32 0.97 5.04
N LYS A 211 -5.26 -0.33 5.36
CA LYS A 211 -4.56 -0.85 6.54
C LYS A 211 -3.08 -0.50 6.52
N TYR A 212 -2.54 -0.11 7.67
CA TYR A 212 -1.13 0.26 7.73
C TYR A 212 -0.19 -0.96 7.79
N LYS A 213 -0.58 -2.02 8.52
CA LYS A 213 0.18 -3.25 8.75
C LYS A 213 -0.69 -4.49 8.59
#